data_AF-A0A960E5T4-F1
#
_entry.id   AF-A0A960E5T4-F1
#
_cell.length_a   1.000
_cell.length_b   1.000
_cell.length_c   1.000
_cell.angle_alpha   90.00
_cell.angle_beta   90.00
_cell.angle_gamma   90.00
#
_symmetry.space_group_name_H-M   'P 1'
#
loop_
_entity.id
_entity.type
_entity.pdbx_description
1 polymer ?
#
loop_
_entity_poly.entity_id
_entity_poly.type
_entity_poly.pdbx_seq_one_letter_code
_entity_poly.pdbx_strand_id
1 'polypeptide(L)'
;MTTTTDNRTADDGGFSLIELLVVIVVLGILTAVVVFSVVGISDDAEENSCAAGARTLAVAVESYFARHGSGSIPPTGTGAERFEETLVADGLMRGTSEYWDVAAEGYLVNISPCD
;
A
#
# COMPACT_ATOMS: atom_id res chain seq x y z
N MET A 1 19.43 43.77 -56.84
CA MET A 1 18.23 43.56 -56.00
C MET A 1 18.57 42.48 -55.01
N THR A 2 18.81 42.89 -53.78
CA THR A 2 19.15 42.09 -52.59
C THR A 2 17.93 41.33 -52.07
N THR A 3 18.09 40.05 -51.74
CA THR A 3 17.39 39.45 -50.59
C THR A 3 18.33 38.46 -49.90
N THR A 4 18.84 38.96 -48.80
CA THR A 4 19.72 38.40 -47.78
C THR A 4 19.29 37.02 -47.29
N THR A 5 20.27 36.13 -47.25
CA THR A 5 20.32 34.88 -46.49
C THR A 5 20.09 35.12 -45.00
N ASP A 6 19.01 34.58 -44.42
CA ASP A 6 18.86 34.43 -42.96
C ASP A 6 18.98 32.93 -42.62
N ASN A 7 20.21 32.50 -42.34
CA ASN A 7 20.51 31.16 -41.87
C ASN A 7 20.57 31.23 -40.34
N ARG A 8 19.48 30.83 -39.67
CA ARG A 8 19.38 30.84 -38.21
C ARG A 8 20.49 30.00 -37.61
N THR A 9 21.36 30.66 -36.87
CA THR A 9 22.39 30.07 -36.02
C THR A 9 21.72 29.02 -35.14
N ALA A 10 22.03 27.75 -35.36
CA ALA A 10 21.79 26.73 -34.36
C ALA A 10 22.70 27.09 -33.18
N ASP A 11 22.09 27.50 -32.08
CA ASP A 11 22.76 27.71 -30.81
C ASP A 11 23.21 26.33 -30.31
N ASP A 12 24.38 25.87 -30.77
CA ASP A 12 25.07 24.71 -30.21
C ASP A 12 25.65 25.10 -28.84
N GLY A 13 24.76 25.31 -27.88
CA GLY A 13 25.07 25.45 -26.47
C GLY A 13 25.53 24.11 -25.91
N GLY A 14 26.82 23.80 -26.06
CA GLY A 14 27.43 22.63 -25.44
C GLY A 14 27.41 22.73 -23.91
N PHE A 15 26.85 21.70 -23.25
CA PHE A 15 26.88 21.56 -21.80
C PHE A 15 28.31 21.64 -21.26
N SER A 16 28.49 22.37 -20.17
CA SER A 16 29.79 22.46 -19.52
C SER A 16 30.12 21.14 -18.81
N LEU A 17 31.37 20.67 -18.89
CA LEU A 17 31.81 19.48 -18.12
C LEU A 17 31.58 19.66 -16.62
N ILE A 18 31.67 20.89 -16.10
CA ILE A 18 31.42 21.17 -14.69
C ILE A 18 29.94 21.07 -14.32
N GLU A 19 29.05 21.33 -15.29
CA GLU A 19 27.60 21.27 -15.11
C GLU A 19 27.15 19.81 -14.98
N LEU A 20 27.71 18.92 -15.81
CA LEU A 20 27.43 17.48 -15.68
C LEU A 20 28.09 16.90 -14.41
N LEU A 21 29.29 17.36 -14.06
CA LEU A 21 29.99 16.92 -12.84
C LEU A 21 29.21 17.25 -11.57
N VAL A 22 28.71 18.49 -11.43
CA VAL A 22 27.97 18.87 -10.22
C VAL A 22 26.66 18.09 -10.10
N VAL A 23 26.00 17.80 -11.22
CA VAL A 23 24.74 17.04 -11.24
C VAL A 23 24.95 15.61 -10.75
N ILE A 24 25.96 14.90 -11.24
CA ILE A 24 26.21 13.51 -10.81
C ILE A 24 26.66 13.45 -9.35
N VAL A 25 27.36 14.48 -8.85
CA VAL A 25 27.74 14.58 -7.43
C VAL A 25 26.50 14.76 -6.56
N VAL A 26 25.59 15.67 -6.94
CA VAL A 26 24.34 15.89 -6.21
C VAL A 26 23.47 14.63 -6.27
N LEU A 27 23.29 14.01 -7.45
CA LEU A 27 22.53 12.76 -7.59
C LEU A 27 23.16 11.60 -6.80
N GLY A 28 24.48 11.51 -6.71
CA GLY A 28 25.18 10.52 -5.90
C GLY A 28 24.92 10.68 -4.39
N ILE A 29 24.91 11.92 -3.89
CA ILE A 29 24.61 12.20 -2.48
C ILE A 29 23.14 11.93 -2.17
N LEU A 30 22.22 12.39 -3.04
CA LEU A 30 20.78 12.22 -2.85
C LEU A 30 20.38 10.75 -2.86
N THR A 31 20.89 9.97 -3.82
CA THR A 31 20.57 8.53 -3.92
C THR A 31 21.04 7.75 -2.70
N ALA A 32 22.21 8.06 -2.14
CA ALA A 32 22.71 7.39 -0.95
C ALA A 32 21.77 7.56 0.26
N VAL A 33 21.25 8.76 0.51
CA VAL A 33 20.33 9.02 1.64
C VAL A 33 18.95 8.41 1.40
N VAL A 34 18.43 8.47 0.17
CA VAL A 34 17.10 7.94 -0.16
C VAL A 34 17.01 6.43 0.08
N VAL A 35 18.05 5.66 -0.27
CA VAL A 35 18.05 4.20 -0.05
C VAL A 35 17.86 3.86 1.43
N PHE A 36 18.63 4.48 2.33
CA PHE A 36 18.49 4.23 3.76
C PHE A 36 17.14 4.69 4.32
N SER A 37 16.55 5.75 3.74
CA SER A 37 15.25 6.24 4.18
C SER A 37 14.08 5.34 3.79
N VAL A 38 14.16 4.59 2.68
CA VAL A 38 13.04 3.81 2.15
C VAL A 38 12.96 2.40 2.76
N VAL A 39 14.09 1.81 3.15
CA VAL A 39 14.14 0.42 3.66
C VAL A 39 13.27 0.24 4.91
N GLY A 40 13.26 1.17 5.86
CA GLY A 40 12.44 1.04 7.08
C GLY A 40 10.95 1.38 6.90
N ILE A 41 10.59 2.20 5.91
CA ILE A 41 9.20 2.66 5.74
C ILE A 41 8.28 1.52 5.27
N SER A 42 8.81 0.56 4.52
CA SER A 42 8.00 -0.53 3.96
C SER A 42 7.58 -1.52 5.06
N ASP A 43 8.53 -1.90 5.92
CA ASP A 43 8.29 -2.80 7.05
C ASP A 43 7.30 -2.17 8.05
N ASP A 44 7.50 -0.89 8.40
CA ASP A 44 6.58 -0.14 9.26
C ASP A 44 5.17 -0.04 8.65
N ALA A 45 5.07 0.09 7.32
CA ALA A 45 3.77 0.19 6.65
C ALA A 45 3.02 -1.15 6.66
N GLU A 46 3.72 -2.28 6.47
CA GLU A 46 3.15 -3.62 6.52
C GLU A 46 2.60 -3.94 7.93
N GLU A 47 3.41 -3.75 8.96
CA GLU A 47 3.02 -3.91 10.38
C GLU A 47 1.79 -3.04 10.72
N ASN A 48 1.82 -1.77 10.35
CA ASN A 48 0.70 -0.85 10.58
C ASN A 48 -0.56 -1.28 9.83
N SER A 49 -0.42 -1.80 8.60
CA SER A 49 -1.55 -2.29 7.81
C SER A 49 -2.18 -3.54 8.42
N CYS A 50 -1.37 -4.47 8.93
CA CYS A 50 -1.84 -5.65 9.64
C CYS A 50 -2.60 -5.29 10.92
N ALA A 51 -2.05 -4.38 11.73
CA ALA A 51 -2.70 -3.91 12.95
C ALA A 51 -4.02 -3.16 12.64
N ALA A 52 -4.08 -2.42 11.54
CA ALA A 52 -5.31 -1.77 11.08
C ALA A 52 -6.34 -2.79 10.58
N GLY A 53 -5.89 -3.86 9.91
CA GLY A 53 -6.73 -4.98 9.47
C GLY A 53 -7.45 -5.65 10.64
N ALA A 54 -6.71 -6.00 11.72
CA ALA A 54 -7.28 -6.59 12.92
C ALA A 54 -8.41 -5.73 13.53
N ARG A 55 -8.17 -4.42 13.64
CA ARG A 55 -9.17 -3.47 14.17
C ARG A 55 -10.40 -3.38 13.28
N THR A 56 -10.20 -3.37 11.96
CA THR A 56 -11.28 -3.32 10.98
C THR A 56 -12.16 -4.57 11.07
N LEU A 57 -11.55 -5.74 11.17
CA LEU A 57 -12.25 -7.02 11.38
C LEU A 57 -13.00 -7.06 12.69
N ALA A 58 -12.39 -6.64 13.80
CA ALA A 58 -13.07 -6.59 15.10
C ALA A 58 -14.34 -5.73 15.04
N VAL A 59 -14.25 -4.54 14.43
CA VAL A 59 -15.41 -3.66 14.24
C VAL A 59 -16.45 -4.30 13.32
N ALA A 60 -16.05 -5.00 12.28
CA ALA A 60 -16.96 -5.72 11.39
C ALA A 60 -17.72 -6.82 12.14
N VAL A 61 -17.03 -7.64 12.93
CA VAL A 61 -17.61 -8.70 13.77
C VAL A 61 -18.61 -8.11 14.77
N GLU A 62 -18.20 -7.08 15.52
CA GLU A 62 -19.08 -6.42 16.49
C GLU A 62 -20.32 -5.82 15.82
N SER A 63 -20.14 -5.21 14.64
CA SER A 63 -21.24 -4.66 13.85
C SER A 63 -22.18 -5.75 13.36
N TYR A 64 -21.67 -6.91 12.97
CA TYR A 64 -22.48 -8.06 12.58
C TYR A 64 -23.35 -8.54 13.75
N PHE A 65 -22.75 -8.75 14.92
CA PHE A 65 -23.49 -9.16 16.11
C PHE A 65 -24.53 -8.13 16.55
N ALA A 66 -24.22 -6.83 16.44
CA ALA A 66 -25.17 -5.77 16.72
C ALA A 66 -26.36 -5.75 15.74
N ARG A 67 -26.14 -6.08 14.45
CA ARG A 67 -27.18 -6.09 13.42
C ARG A 67 -28.09 -7.32 13.52
N HIS A 68 -27.50 -8.49 13.75
CA HIS A 68 -28.21 -9.77 13.69
C HIS A 68 -28.67 -10.27 15.06
N GLY A 69 -28.19 -9.68 16.15
CA GLY A 69 -28.48 -10.13 17.52
C GLY A 69 -28.00 -11.55 17.80
N SER A 70 -27.07 -12.05 17.00
CA SER A 70 -26.45 -13.38 17.15
C SER A 70 -25.09 -13.24 17.81
N GLY A 71 -24.70 -14.25 18.60
CA GLY A 71 -23.33 -14.39 19.14
C GLY A 71 -22.42 -15.23 18.24
N SER A 72 -22.87 -15.52 17.02
CA SER A 72 -22.10 -16.28 16.05
C SER A 72 -22.37 -15.81 14.62
N ILE A 73 -21.32 -15.90 13.81
CA ILE A 73 -21.31 -15.63 12.38
C ILE A 73 -21.52 -16.98 11.68
N PRO A 74 -22.58 -17.13 10.87
CA PRO A 74 -22.76 -18.33 10.08
C PRO A 74 -21.68 -18.40 8.98
N PRO A 75 -21.18 -19.59 8.64
CA PRO A 75 -20.25 -19.73 7.52
C PRO A 75 -20.98 -19.57 6.19
N THR A 76 -20.37 -18.82 5.26
CA THR A 76 -20.78 -18.75 3.86
C THR A 76 -19.67 -19.39 3.01
N GLY A 77 -20.04 -20.17 2.00
CA GLY A 77 -19.06 -20.79 1.11
C GLY A 77 -18.25 -21.94 1.73
N THR A 78 -17.03 -22.13 1.23
CA THR A 78 -16.11 -23.21 1.63
C THR A 78 -14.70 -22.66 1.75
N GLY A 79 -14.01 -22.88 2.87
CA GLY A 79 -12.64 -22.38 3.05
C GLY A 79 -12.33 -22.04 4.51
N ALA A 80 -11.19 -21.40 4.76
CA ALA A 80 -10.88 -20.80 6.06
C ALA A 80 -11.72 -19.51 6.23
N GLU A 81 -11.67 -18.63 5.23
CA GLU A 81 -12.33 -17.31 5.10
C GLU A 81 -13.88 -17.29 5.10
N ARG A 82 -14.53 -18.42 5.43
CA ARG A 82 -15.98 -18.60 5.25
C ARG A 82 -16.81 -17.66 6.13
N PHE A 83 -16.23 -17.15 7.22
CA PHE A 83 -16.91 -16.25 8.14
C PHE A 83 -16.75 -14.79 7.69
N GLU A 84 -15.60 -14.44 7.14
CA GLU A 84 -15.32 -13.19 6.45
C GLU A 84 -16.17 -13.03 5.21
N GLU A 85 -16.37 -14.10 4.44
CA GLU A 85 -17.29 -14.07 3.30
C GLU A 85 -18.70 -13.65 3.73
N THR A 86 -19.15 -14.06 4.92
CA THR A 86 -20.41 -13.58 5.50
C THR A 86 -20.36 -12.10 5.85
N LEU A 87 -19.25 -11.61 6.43
CA LEU A 87 -19.07 -10.18 6.73
C LEU A 87 -19.00 -9.32 5.45
N VAL A 88 -18.43 -9.85 4.36
CA VAL A 88 -18.44 -9.22 3.04
C VAL A 88 -19.85 -9.23 2.44
N ALA A 89 -20.56 -10.34 2.55
CA ALA A 89 -21.95 -10.46 2.08
C ALA A 89 -22.91 -9.53 2.83
N ASP A 90 -22.69 -9.27 4.12
CA ASP A 90 -23.43 -8.28 4.93
C ASP A 90 -23.00 -6.82 4.65
N GLY A 91 -22.01 -6.62 3.78
CA GLY A 91 -21.48 -5.30 3.42
C GLY A 91 -20.71 -4.62 4.55
N LEU A 92 -20.21 -5.37 5.53
CA LEU A 92 -19.37 -4.88 6.62
C LEU A 92 -17.91 -4.78 6.20
N MET A 93 -17.49 -5.63 5.28
CA MET A 93 -16.15 -5.61 4.68
C MET A 93 -16.23 -5.55 3.16
N ARG A 94 -15.17 -5.02 2.53
CA ARG A 94 -15.07 -4.95 1.06
C ARG A 94 -14.43 -6.20 0.43
N GLY A 95 -13.74 -7.00 1.24
CA GLY A 95 -13.06 -8.23 0.85
C GLY A 95 -12.63 -8.97 2.12
N THR A 96 -12.15 -10.21 1.94
CA THR A 96 -11.56 -10.99 3.02
C THR A 96 -10.18 -10.43 3.37
N SER A 97 -9.68 -10.79 4.55
CA SER A 97 -8.40 -10.30 5.05
C SER A 97 -7.30 -11.29 4.68
N GLU A 98 -6.10 -10.78 4.39
CA GLU A 98 -4.94 -11.63 4.06
C GLU A 98 -4.18 -12.10 5.30
N TYR A 99 -4.26 -11.33 6.40
CA TYR A 99 -3.42 -11.55 7.59
C TYR A 99 -4.17 -12.17 8.78
N TRP A 100 -5.48 -11.99 8.81
CA TRP A 100 -6.36 -12.38 9.91
C TRP A 100 -7.57 -13.17 9.42
N ASP A 101 -7.90 -14.23 10.14
CA ASP A 101 -9.09 -15.07 9.97
C ASP A 101 -10.03 -14.88 11.19
N VAL A 102 -11.31 -15.19 11.02
CA VAL A 102 -12.41 -14.96 11.96
C VAL A 102 -13.08 -16.29 12.24
N ALA A 103 -13.12 -16.69 13.50
CA ALA A 103 -13.89 -17.85 13.91
C ALA A 103 -15.40 -17.54 13.96
N ALA A 104 -16.22 -18.60 14.03
CA ALA A 104 -17.68 -18.48 14.13
C ALA A 104 -18.13 -17.58 15.30
N GLU A 105 -17.38 -17.57 16.40
CA GLU A 105 -17.65 -16.79 17.61
C GLU A 105 -17.14 -15.35 17.53
N GLY A 106 -16.50 -14.96 16.42
CA GLY A 106 -15.94 -13.61 16.23
C GLY A 106 -14.52 -13.42 16.78
N TYR A 107 -13.82 -14.50 17.13
CA TYR A 107 -12.42 -14.42 17.55
C TYR A 107 -11.49 -14.28 16.33
N LEU A 108 -10.51 -13.38 16.42
CA LEU A 108 -9.51 -13.17 15.37
C LEU A 108 -8.31 -14.10 15.54
N VAL A 109 -7.99 -14.85 14.49
CA VAL A 109 -6.82 -15.72 14.41
C VAL A 109 -5.84 -15.12 13.41
N ASN A 110 -4.59 -14.91 13.82
CA ASN A 110 -3.54 -14.54 12.88
C ASN A 110 -3.16 -15.76 12.04
N ILE A 111 -3.24 -15.66 10.71
CA ILE A 111 -2.94 -16.75 9.78
C ILE A 111 -1.59 -16.59 9.08
N SER A 112 -1.04 -15.38 9.06
CA SER A 112 0.29 -15.08 8.55
C SER A 112 1.01 -14.13 9.51
N PRO A 113 2.29 -14.40 9.84
CA PRO A 113 3.03 -13.51 10.71
C PRO A 113 3.08 -12.12 10.07
N CYS A 114 2.64 -11.14 10.85
CA CYS A 114 2.98 -9.75 10.65
C CYS A 114 4.36 -9.61 11.31
N ASP A 115 5.40 -9.95 10.55
CA ASP A 115 6.81 -9.80 10.93
C ASP A 115 7.45 -8.76 9.99
#